data_AF-A0A0V8DBW4-F1
#
_entry.id   AF-A0A0V8DBW4-F1
#
_cell.length_a   1.000
_cell.length_b   1.000
_cell.length_c   1.000
_cell.angle_alpha   90.00
_cell.angle_beta   90.00
_cell.angle_gamma   90.00
#
_symmetry.space_group_name_H-M   'P 1'
#
loop_
_entity.id
_entity.type
_entity.pdbx_description
1 polymer ?
#
loop_
_entity_poly.entity_id
_entity_poly.type
_entity_poly.pdbx_seq_one_letter_code
_entity_poly.pdbx_strand_id
1 'polypeptide(L)'
;MTYEQNFLKDFQEWVDQQVQISELAMKAAEKIATEDGKKEAKEAAIRYESRLDAYQFLQGKFENCKNGKDFHDVPDFGTKTF
;
A
#
# COMPACT_ATOMS: atom_id res chain seq x y z
N MET A 1 -13.66 15.62 16.26
CA MET A 1 -12.32 15.00 16.21
C MET A 1 -11.29 16.08 16.48
N THR A 2 -10.19 15.75 17.17
CA THR A 2 -9.05 16.66 17.32
C THR A 2 -8.33 16.86 15.99
N TYR A 3 -7.39 17.80 15.93
CA TYR A 3 -6.53 18.00 14.76
C TYR A 3 -5.79 16.70 14.39
N GLU A 4 -5.21 16.03 15.37
CA GLU A 4 -4.45 14.79 15.19
C GLU A 4 -5.35 13.66 14.68
N GLN A 5 -6.58 13.57 15.17
CA GLN A 5 -7.55 12.58 14.70
C GLN A 5 -7.97 12.81 13.25
N ASN A 6 -8.17 14.08 12.84
CA ASN A 6 -8.44 14.41 11.44
C ASN A 6 -7.24 14.10 10.55
N PHE A 7 -6.03 14.49 10.99
CA PHE A 7 -4.81 14.19 10.25
C PHE A 7 -4.61 12.69 10.04
N LEU A 8 -4.80 11.88 11.07
CA LEU A 8 -4.68 10.41 10.97
C LEU A 8 -5.75 9.82 10.05
N LYS A 9 -6.98 10.35 10.07
CA LYS A 9 -8.03 9.94 9.16
C LYS A 9 -7.65 10.24 7.71
N ASP A 10 -7.28 11.49 7.41
CA ASP A 10 -6.93 11.90 6.05
C ASP A 10 -5.69 11.15 5.55
N PHE A 11 -4.73 10.88 6.45
CA PHE A 11 -3.55 10.08 6.13
C PHE A 11 -3.94 8.63 5.81
N GLN A 12 -4.85 8.02 6.58
CA GLN A 12 -5.34 6.69 6.25
C GLN A 12 -6.03 6.66 4.87
N GLU A 13 -6.93 7.61 4.62
CA GLU A 13 -7.65 7.69 3.34
C GLU A 13 -6.68 7.85 2.16
N TRP A 14 -5.63 8.65 2.34
CA TRP A 14 -4.57 8.79 1.34
C TRP A 14 -3.80 7.47 1.12
N VAL A 15 -3.42 6.75 2.18
CA VAL A 15 -2.74 5.44 2.05
C VAL A 15 -3.63 4.44 1.31
N ASP A 16 -4.92 4.39 1.63
CA ASP A 16 -5.89 3.50 0.98
C ASP A 16 -6.00 3.81 -0.53
N GLN A 17 -5.96 5.08 -0.92
CA GLN A 17 -5.88 5.48 -2.33
C GLN A 17 -4.55 5.08 -2.98
N GLN A 18 -3.42 5.22 -2.27
CA GLN A 18 -2.11 4.85 -2.82
C GLN A 18 -1.99 3.35 -3.07
N VAL A 19 -2.62 2.50 -2.26
CA VAL A 19 -2.72 1.05 -2.51
C VAL A 19 -3.41 0.79 -3.84
N GLN A 20 -4.59 1.39 -4.07
CA GLN A 20 -5.34 1.22 -5.31
C GLN A 20 -4.56 1.70 -6.55
N ILE A 21 -3.92 2.86 -6.46
CA ILE A 21 -3.12 3.43 -7.56
C ILE A 21 -1.90 2.55 -7.85
N SER A 22 -1.18 2.11 -6.81
CA SER A 22 0.02 1.31 -6.97
C SER A 22 -0.30 -0.07 -7.53
N GLU A 23 -1.38 -0.70 -7.09
CA GLU A 23 -1.85 -1.99 -7.62
C GLU A 23 -2.24 -1.88 -9.11
N LEU A 24 -2.99 -0.83 -9.49
CA LEU A 24 -3.36 -0.60 -10.88
C LEU A 24 -2.13 -0.36 -11.76
N ALA A 25 -1.19 0.47 -11.28
CA ALA A 25 0.04 0.80 -12.00
C ALA A 25 0.95 -0.43 -12.16
N MET A 26 1.06 -1.26 -11.12
CA MET A 26 1.80 -2.52 -11.14
C MET A 26 1.23 -3.45 -12.22
N LYS A 27 -0.08 -3.75 -12.17
CA LYS A 27 -0.75 -4.63 -13.14
C LYS A 27 -0.61 -4.12 -14.58
N ALA A 28 -0.72 -2.81 -14.79
CA ALA A 28 -0.53 -2.20 -16.10
C ALA A 28 0.92 -2.37 -16.61
N ALA A 29 1.92 -2.15 -15.74
CA ALA A 29 3.32 -2.31 -16.07
C ALA A 29 3.69 -3.78 -16.35
N GLU A 30 3.18 -4.73 -15.55
CA GLU A 30 3.34 -6.17 -15.76
C GLU A 30 2.76 -6.62 -17.10
N LYS A 31 1.57 -6.11 -17.45
CA LYS A 31 0.93 -6.40 -18.73
C LYS A 31 1.81 -5.95 -19.89
N ILE A 32 2.30 -4.70 -19.87
CA ILE A 32 3.20 -4.16 -20.90
C ILE A 32 4.51 -4.96 -20.94
N ALA A 33 5.09 -5.32 -19.80
CA ALA A 33 6.32 -6.10 -19.73
C ALA A 33 6.15 -7.48 -20.38
N THR A 34 4.99 -8.10 -20.20
CA THR A 34 4.67 -9.43 -20.70
C THR A 34 4.30 -9.42 -22.19
N GLU A 35 3.46 -8.48 -22.61
CA GLU A 35 2.94 -8.40 -23.99
C GLU A 35 3.95 -7.79 -24.96
N ASP A 36 4.66 -6.72 -24.55
CA ASP A 36 5.57 -5.98 -25.43
C ASP A 36 7.05 -6.37 -25.20
N GLY A 37 7.36 -7.20 -24.21
CA GLY A 37 8.74 -7.59 -23.86
C GLY A 37 9.62 -6.43 -23.37
N LYS A 38 9.01 -5.32 -22.92
CA LYS A 38 9.73 -4.10 -22.51
C LYS A 38 10.36 -4.26 -21.12
N LYS A 39 11.68 -4.24 -21.05
CA LYS A 39 12.43 -4.39 -19.78
C LYS A 39 12.16 -3.24 -18.81
N GLU A 40 11.98 -2.03 -19.33
CA GLU A 40 11.66 -0.83 -18.55
C GLU A 40 10.30 -0.95 -17.86
N ALA A 41 9.35 -1.64 -18.49
CA ALA A 41 8.05 -1.93 -17.89
C ALA A 41 8.15 -2.95 -16.76
N LYS A 42 9.05 -3.93 -16.87
CA LYS A 42 9.35 -4.87 -15.77
C LYS A 42 9.94 -4.16 -14.56
N GLU A 43 10.88 -3.25 -14.77
CA GLU A 43 11.43 -2.43 -13.69
C GLU A 43 10.36 -1.50 -13.06
N ALA A 44 9.46 -0.96 -13.89
CA ALA A 44 8.33 -0.17 -13.39
C ALA A 44 7.39 -1.00 -12.51
N ALA A 45 7.07 -2.23 -12.91
CA ALA A 45 6.26 -3.16 -12.12
C ALA A 45 6.87 -3.39 -10.73
N ILE A 46 8.16 -3.72 -10.65
CA ILE A 46 8.88 -3.90 -9.39
C ILE A 46 8.81 -2.65 -8.50
N ARG A 47 8.94 -1.45 -9.09
CA ARG A 47 8.82 -0.19 -8.34
C ARG A 47 7.41 0.07 -7.80
N TYR A 48 6.37 -0.37 -8.51
CA TYR A 48 4.99 -0.22 -8.06
C TYR A 48 4.63 -1.28 -7.02
N GLU A 49 5.11 -2.50 -7.18
CA GLU A 49 5.02 -3.59 -6.21
C GLU A 49 5.66 -3.18 -4.87
N SER A 50 6.89 -2.67 -4.89
CA SER A 50 7.58 -2.21 -3.68
C SER A 50 6.84 -1.08 -2.96
N ARG A 51 6.19 -0.17 -3.70
CA ARG A 51 5.34 0.87 -3.11
C ARG A 51 4.05 0.29 -2.54
N LEU A 52 3.42 -0.63 -3.25
CA LEU A 52 2.20 -1.31 -2.83
C LEU A 52 2.42 -2.03 -1.49
N ASP A 53 3.51 -2.80 -1.37
CA ASP A 53 3.88 -3.49 -0.14
C ASP A 53 4.06 -2.51 1.04
N ALA A 54 4.79 -1.40 0.82
CA ALA A 54 4.97 -0.38 1.85
C ALA A 54 3.64 0.26 2.32
N TYR A 55 2.72 0.54 1.40
CA TYR A 55 1.40 1.08 1.75
C TYR A 55 0.52 0.05 2.46
N GLN A 56 0.55 -1.22 2.04
CA GLN A 56 -0.16 -2.30 2.73
C GLN A 56 0.37 -2.51 4.16
N PHE A 57 1.67 -2.38 4.38
CA PHE A 57 2.25 -2.36 5.72
C PHE A 57 1.68 -1.21 6.57
N LEU A 58 1.60 0.00 6.01
CA LEU A 58 1.00 1.15 6.70
C LEU A 58 -0.49 0.98 6.98
N GLN A 59 -1.26 0.31 6.10
CA GLN A 59 -2.67 -0.03 6.39
C GLN A 59 -2.79 -0.82 7.69
N GLY A 60 -1.91 -1.80 7.92
CA GLY A 60 -1.85 -2.54 9.18
C GLY A 60 -1.54 -1.64 10.39
N LYS A 61 -0.72 -0.61 10.22
CA LYS A 61 -0.46 0.36 11.30
C LYS A 61 -1.68 1.21 11.65
N PHE A 62 -2.54 1.52 10.68
CA PHE A 62 -3.83 2.16 10.99
C PHE A 62 -4.80 1.22 11.70
N GLU A 63 -4.75 -0.09 11.46
CA GLU A 63 -5.52 -1.06 12.25
C GLU A 63 -5.05 -1.10 13.70
N ASN A 64 -3.74 -1.04 13.96
CA ASN A 64 -3.22 -0.89 15.32
C ASN A 64 -3.79 0.37 15.98
N CYS A 65 -3.73 1.51 15.28
CA CYS A 65 -4.26 2.78 15.77
C CYS A 65 -5.75 2.69 16.14
N LYS A 66 -6.57 2.04 15.31
CA LYS A 66 -8.01 1.84 15.57
C LYS A 66 -8.27 0.94 16.77
N ASN A 67 -7.40 -0.03 17.01
CA ASN A 67 -7.50 -0.99 18.10
C ASN A 67 -6.80 -0.53 19.39
N GLY A 68 -6.24 0.69 19.42
CA GLY A 68 -5.50 1.21 20.57
C GLY A 68 -4.19 0.48 20.87
N LYS A 69 -3.63 -0.21 19.87
CA LYS A 69 -2.32 -0.88 19.95
C LYS A 69 -1.19 0.10 19.68
N ASP A 70 0.02 -0.24 20.14
CA ASP A 70 1.20 0.56 19.86
C ASP A 70 1.58 0.50 18.38
N PHE A 71 2.23 1.56 17.88
CA PHE A 71 2.70 1.59 16.50
C PHE A 71 3.67 0.44 16.18
N HIS A 72 4.43 -0.03 17.17
CA HIS A 72 5.43 -1.08 17.00
C HIS A 72 4.84 -2.48 17.06
N ASP A 73 3.58 -2.63 17.48
CA ASP A 73 2.91 -3.92 17.50
C ASP A 73 2.77 -4.48 16.09
N VAL A 74 2.82 -5.81 15.98
CA VAL A 74 2.58 -6.52 14.73
C VAL A 74 1.09 -6.35 14.36
N PRO A 75 0.78 -5.74 13.20
CA PRO A 75 -0.59 -5.68 12.72
C PRO A 75 -1.16 -7.06 12.47
N ASP A 76 -2.48 -7.21 12.63
CA ASP A 76 -3.16 -8.41 12.18
C ASP A 76 -3.40 -8.30 10.67
N PHE A 77 -2.42 -8.72 9.88
CA PHE A 77 -2.50 -8.67 8.41
C PHE A 77 -3.56 -9.63 7.83
N GLY A 78 -4.25 -10.43 8.66
CA GLY A 78 -5.20 -11.44 8.21
C GLY A 78 -4.56 -12.47 7.29
N THR A 79 -5.27 -12.90 6.24
CA THR A 79 -4.78 -13.82 5.20
C THR A 79 -4.04 -13.11 4.05
N LYS A 80 -3.66 -11.83 4.20
CA LYS A 80 -2.85 -11.15 3.18
C LYS A 80 -1.43 -11.70 3.25
N THR A 81 -1.17 -12.76 2.49
CA THR A 81 0.18 -13.26 2.25
C THR A 81 0.91 -12.31 1.31
N PHE A 82 2.09 -11.88 1.74
CA PHE A 82 3.11 -11.18 0.95
C PHE A 82 3.50 -11.98 -0.29
#